data_AF-A0A7Y3B7U3-F1
#
_entry.id   AF-A0A7Y3B7U3-F1
#
_cell.length_a   1.000
_cell.length_b   1.000
_cell.length_c   1.000
_cell.angle_alpha   90.00
_cell.angle_beta   90.00
_cell.angle_gamma   90.00
#
_symmetry.space_group_name_H-M   'P 1'
#
loop_
_entity.id
_entity.type
_entity.pdbx_description
1 polymer ?
#
loop_
_entity_poly.entity_id
_entity_poly.type
_entity_poly.pdbx_seq_one_letter_code
_entity_poly.pdbx_strand_id
1 'polypeptide(L)'
;MAILISSLPDGIQILENSKSELVLEYIEYMILYFGLSLAMIMMMLIPVVLFFSMVGNYISMSDYYKKLNRGINFLENNKKSKYLESLRDKYVKSYSNFFKYFSAIAIWNIFSLLYIIVGFDSFIAGLKEYFYFPFYVFQTLNKEEIFDTIYVFNSEGLIMSAIIILTFSFYHIGKYVGLYIAKNKIKERNLNLVIS
;
A
#
# COMPACT_ATOMS: atom_id res chain seq x y z
N MET A 1 -31.50 46.38 19.88
CA MET A 1 -31.58 46.12 18.43
C MET A 1 -31.62 44.62 18.21
N ALA A 2 -32.70 43.98 18.68
CA ALA A 2 -32.81 42.53 18.87
C ALA A 2 -34.23 41.99 18.57
N ILE A 3 -35.02 42.70 17.75
CA ILE A 3 -36.44 42.34 17.50
C ILE A 3 -36.80 42.52 16.02
N LEU A 4 -35.93 42.10 15.09
CA LEU A 4 -36.23 42.20 13.65
C LEU A 4 -35.88 40.94 12.85
N ILE A 5 -35.61 39.81 13.52
CA ILE A 5 -35.39 38.51 12.85
C ILE A 5 -36.59 37.56 13.07
N SER A 6 -37.49 37.87 14.02
CA SER A 6 -38.60 36.97 14.40
C SER A 6 -39.84 37.04 13.49
N SER A 7 -39.73 37.62 12.28
CA SER A 7 -40.87 37.77 11.35
C SER A 7 -40.56 37.28 9.94
N LEU A 8 -39.61 36.37 9.78
CA LEU A 8 -39.57 35.57 8.56
C LEU A 8 -40.77 34.59 8.61
N PRO A 9 -41.64 34.57 7.58
CA PRO A 9 -42.71 33.58 7.48
C PRO A 9 -42.13 32.19 7.73
N ASP A 10 -42.81 31.35 8.51
CA ASP A 10 -42.36 29.98 8.82
C ASP A 10 -41.95 29.20 7.55
N GLY A 11 -42.63 29.46 6.42
CA GLY A 11 -42.28 28.88 5.13
C GLY A 11 -40.89 29.25 4.58
N ILE A 12 -40.36 30.44 4.89
CA ILE A 12 -39.01 30.86 4.48
C ILE A 12 -37.95 30.21 5.39
N GLN A 13 -38.20 30.11 6.70
CA GLN A 13 -37.29 29.38 7.60
C GLN A 13 -37.24 27.88 7.29
N ILE A 14 -38.38 27.27 6.96
CA ILE A 14 -38.44 25.85 6.53
C ILE A 14 -37.72 25.66 5.18
N LEU A 15 -37.86 26.60 4.24
CA LEU A 15 -37.17 26.55 2.95
C LEU A 15 -35.64 26.72 3.10
N GLU A 16 -35.20 27.61 3.98
CA GLU A 16 -33.78 27.84 4.24
C GLU A 16 -33.13 26.65 4.97
N ASN A 17 -33.84 26.05 5.94
CA ASN A 17 -33.40 24.83 6.62
C ASN A 17 -33.33 23.62 5.67
N SER A 18 -34.37 23.39 4.85
CA SER A 18 -34.38 22.30 3.87
C SER A 18 -33.31 22.48 2.77
N LYS A 19 -33.04 23.72 2.34
CA LYS A 19 -31.95 24.01 1.41
C LYS A 19 -30.59 23.77 2.06
N SER A 20 -30.42 24.14 3.33
CA SER A 20 -29.20 23.86 4.10
C SER A 20 -28.97 22.35 4.29
N GLU A 21 -30.04 21.59 4.56
CA GLU A 21 -30.01 20.13 4.70
C GLU A 21 -29.61 19.45 3.39
N LEU A 22 -30.20 19.86 2.26
CA LEU A 22 -29.82 19.38 0.93
C LEU A 22 -28.36 19.68 0.56
N VAL A 23 -27.84 20.85 0.97
CA VAL A 23 -26.44 21.22 0.76
C VAL A 23 -25.51 20.36 1.62
N LEU A 24 -25.89 20.09 2.88
CA LEU A 24 -25.12 19.22 3.77
C LEU A 24 -25.07 17.78 3.26
N GLU A 25 -26.22 17.20 2.88
CA GLU A 25 -26.30 15.87 2.26
C GLU A 25 -25.42 15.77 1.00
N TYR A 26 -25.40 16.82 0.18
CA TYR A 26 -24.56 16.86 -1.02
C TYR A 26 -23.07 16.91 -0.67
N ILE A 27 -22.68 17.67 0.36
CA ILE A 27 -21.29 17.72 0.85
C ILE A 27 -20.87 16.35 1.39
N GLU A 28 -21.69 15.72 2.21
CA GLU A 28 -21.43 14.37 2.76
C GLU A 28 -21.27 13.34 1.65
N TYR A 29 -22.18 13.36 0.67
CA TYR A 29 -22.08 12.54 -0.54
C TYR A 29 -20.74 12.71 -1.25
N MET A 30 -20.32 13.97 -1.50
CA MET A 30 -19.07 14.25 -2.20
C MET A 30 -17.85 13.75 -1.42
N ILE A 31 -17.83 13.93 -0.10
CA ILE A 31 -16.75 13.43 0.77
C ILE A 31 -16.68 11.90 0.70
N LEU A 32 -17.82 11.21 0.84
CA LEU A 32 -17.89 9.76 0.77
C LEU A 32 -17.46 9.23 -0.60
N TYR A 33 -17.94 9.87 -1.66
CA TYR A 33 -17.63 9.50 -3.04
C TYR A 33 -16.11 9.55 -3.29
N PHE A 34 -15.46 10.66 -2.94
CA PHE A 34 -14.01 10.80 -3.11
C PHE A 34 -13.24 9.85 -2.19
N GLY A 35 -13.69 9.67 -0.95
CA GLY A 35 -13.06 8.78 0.03
C GLY A 35 -13.06 7.32 -0.42
N LEU A 36 -14.23 6.78 -0.78
CA LEU A 36 -14.39 5.41 -1.25
C LEU A 36 -13.65 5.19 -2.58
N SER A 37 -13.76 6.14 -3.51
CA SER A 37 -13.03 6.05 -4.78
C SER A 37 -11.52 5.96 -4.57
N LEU A 38 -10.97 6.83 -3.72
CA LEU A 38 -9.55 6.84 -3.42
C LEU A 38 -9.12 5.54 -2.73
N ALA A 39 -9.92 5.05 -1.77
CA ALA A 39 -9.65 3.79 -1.08
C ALA A 39 -9.61 2.61 -2.07
N MET A 40 -10.57 2.50 -2.99
CA MET A 40 -10.63 1.41 -3.97
C MET A 40 -9.45 1.46 -4.94
N ILE A 41 -9.12 2.66 -5.46
CA ILE A 41 -7.94 2.85 -6.31
C ILE A 41 -6.68 2.40 -5.58
N MET A 42 -6.50 2.81 -4.33
CA MET A 42 -5.35 2.43 -3.52
C MET A 42 -5.29 0.92 -3.30
N MET A 43 -6.40 0.27 -2.97
CA MET A 43 -6.47 -1.19 -2.80
C MET A 43 -6.01 -1.95 -4.04
N MET A 44 -6.43 -1.51 -5.23
CA MET A 44 -6.00 -2.13 -6.50
C MET A 44 -4.53 -1.84 -6.83
N LEU A 45 -4.03 -0.65 -6.52
CA LEU A 45 -2.67 -0.23 -6.88
C LEU A 45 -1.59 -0.80 -5.97
N ILE A 46 -1.88 -1.05 -4.68
CA ILE A 46 -0.91 -1.58 -3.71
C ILE A 46 -0.14 -2.81 -4.24
N PRO A 47 -0.80 -3.93 -4.63
CA PRO A 47 -0.07 -5.11 -5.09
C PRO A 47 0.76 -4.85 -6.34
N VAL A 48 0.29 -4.01 -7.26
CA VAL A 48 1.00 -3.63 -8.49
C VAL A 48 2.28 -2.85 -8.16
N VAL A 49 2.17 -1.81 -7.33
CA VAL A 49 3.31 -0.98 -6.93
C VAL A 49 4.34 -1.79 -6.15
N LEU A 50 3.89 -2.68 -5.25
CA LEU A 50 4.77 -3.58 -4.50
C LEU A 50 5.54 -4.51 -5.45
N PHE A 51 4.86 -5.10 -6.43
CA PHE A 51 5.48 -6.00 -7.40
C PHE A 51 6.56 -5.30 -8.24
N PHE A 52 6.22 -4.17 -8.87
CA PHE A 52 7.18 -3.40 -9.68
C PHE A 52 8.38 -2.93 -8.85
N SER A 53 8.13 -2.48 -7.62
CA SER A 53 9.19 -2.07 -6.71
C SER A 53 10.10 -3.23 -6.32
N MET A 54 9.54 -4.42 -6.07
CA MET A 54 10.31 -5.64 -5.79
C MET A 54 11.22 -5.99 -6.97
N VAL A 55 10.67 -6.06 -8.19
CA VAL A 55 11.43 -6.40 -9.41
C VAL A 55 12.55 -5.40 -9.67
N GLY A 56 12.27 -4.10 -9.59
CA GLY A 56 13.28 -3.05 -9.80
C GLY A 56 14.44 -3.14 -8.80
N ASN A 57 14.14 -3.46 -7.53
CA ASN A 57 15.17 -3.65 -6.51
C ASN A 57 15.93 -4.96 -6.68
N TYR A 58 15.30 -6.02 -7.16
CA TYR A 58 15.97 -7.28 -7.51
C TYR A 58 17.01 -7.08 -8.62
N ILE A 59 16.61 -6.38 -9.69
CA ILE A 59 17.51 -6.05 -10.82
C ILE A 59 18.69 -5.21 -10.30
N SER A 60 18.41 -4.15 -9.55
CA SER A 60 19.44 -3.27 -8.98
C SER A 60 20.41 -4.03 -8.06
N MET A 61 19.88 -4.89 -7.19
CA MET A 61 20.66 -5.75 -6.30
C MET A 61 21.60 -6.66 -7.10
N SER A 62 21.09 -7.31 -8.15
CA SER A 62 21.87 -8.18 -9.04
C SER A 62 22.98 -7.42 -9.76
N ASP A 63 22.68 -6.23 -10.26
CA ASP A 63 23.65 -5.38 -10.96
C ASP A 63 24.77 -4.88 -10.04
N TYR A 64 24.44 -4.39 -8.85
CA TYR A 64 25.45 -3.96 -7.88
C TYR A 64 26.30 -5.13 -7.40
N TYR A 65 25.70 -6.30 -7.21
CA TYR A 65 26.42 -7.51 -6.87
C TYR A 65 27.44 -7.92 -7.96
N LYS A 66 27.05 -7.90 -9.24
CA LYS A 66 27.97 -8.14 -10.36
C LYS A 66 29.11 -7.11 -10.40
N LYS A 67 28.81 -5.83 -10.18
CA LYS A 67 29.80 -4.74 -10.15
C LYS A 67 30.78 -4.87 -8.98
N LEU A 68 30.31 -5.27 -7.80
CA LEU A 68 31.15 -5.55 -6.64
C LEU A 68 32.13 -6.69 -6.94
N ASN A 69 31.66 -7.82 -7.47
CA ASN A 69 32.55 -8.95 -7.80
C ASN A 69 33.61 -8.57 -8.85
N ARG A 70 33.25 -7.81 -9.90
CA ARG A 70 34.24 -7.32 -10.88
C ARG A 70 35.24 -6.34 -10.24
N GLY A 71 34.75 -5.45 -9.37
CA GLY A 71 35.58 -4.46 -8.68
C GLY A 71 36.59 -5.09 -7.73
N ILE A 72 36.20 -6.14 -6.99
CA ILE A 72 37.11 -6.88 -6.10
C ILE A 72 38.24 -7.53 -6.92
N ASN A 73 37.90 -8.24 -8.00
CA ASN A 73 38.89 -8.89 -8.86
C ASN A 73 39.88 -7.89 -9.51
N PHE A 74 39.51 -6.61 -9.62
CA PHE A 74 40.35 -5.56 -10.19
C PHE A 74 41.14 -4.78 -9.13
N LEU A 75 40.60 -4.63 -7.91
CA LEU A 75 41.20 -3.90 -6.79
C LEU A 75 42.02 -4.77 -5.84
N GLU A 76 42.07 -6.08 -6.03
CA GLU A 76 43.10 -6.94 -5.40
C GLU A 76 44.53 -6.42 -5.68
N ASN A 77 44.69 -5.59 -6.71
CA ASN A 77 45.95 -4.96 -7.09
C ASN A 77 46.13 -3.49 -6.63
N ASN A 78 45.15 -2.82 -6.00
CA ASN A 78 45.30 -1.42 -5.54
C ASN A 78 44.32 -1.01 -4.41
N LYS A 79 44.74 -0.05 -3.57
CA LYS A 79 44.02 0.41 -2.37
C LYS A 79 42.51 0.65 -2.58
N LYS A 80 41.73 0.22 -1.58
CA LYS A 80 40.29 0.40 -1.33
C LYS A 80 39.80 1.77 -1.83
N SER A 81 38.90 1.77 -2.83
CA SER A 81 38.36 3.01 -3.41
C SER A 81 36.99 3.37 -2.82
N LYS A 82 36.75 4.67 -2.61
CA LYS A 82 35.45 5.25 -2.22
C LYS A 82 34.28 4.77 -3.10
N TYR A 83 34.59 4.34 -4.33
CA TYR A 83 33.64 3.75 -5.26
C TYR A 83 33.09 2.38 -4.78
N LEU A 84 33.94 1.49 -4.25
CA LEU A 84 33.50 0.18 -3.74
C LEU A 84 32.59 0.32 -2.52
N GLU A 85 32.88 1.28 -1.63
CA GLU A 85 32.02 1.57 -0.48
C GLU A 85 30.64 2.07 -0.94
N SER A 86 30.59 2.98 -1.91
CA SER A 86 29.33 3.42 -2.50
C SER A 86 28.54 2.27 -3.16
N LEU A 87 29.21 1.36 -3.87
CA LEU A 87 28.55 0.18 -4.45
C LEU A 87 28.00 -0.76 -3.38
N ARG A 88 28.74 -0.95 -2.27
CA ARG A 88 28.30 -1.76 -1.13
C ARG A 88 27.04 -1.18 -0.52
N ASP A 89 27.00 0.12 -0.27
CA ASP A 89 25.82 0.78 0.32
C ASP A 89 24.59 0.69 -0.60
N LYS A 90 24.80 0.88 -1.91
CA LYS A 90 23.74 0.70 -2.91
C LYS A 90 23.22 -0.75 -2.95
N TYR A 91 24.12 -1.73 -2.91
CA TYR A 91 23.75 -3.14 -2.83
C TYR A 91 22.92 -3.44 -1.57
N VAL A 92 23.39 -3.02 -0.39
CA VAL A 92 22.67 -3.23 0.88
C VAL A 92 21.29 -2.59 0.85
N LYS A 93 21.19 -1.36 0.34
CA LYS A 93 19.92 -0.65 0.21
C LYS A 93 18.96 -1.37 -0.74
N SER A 94 19.42 -1.78 -1.92
CA SER A 94 18.60 -2.52 -2.88
C SER A 94 18.18 -3.90 -2.34
N TYR A 95 19.06 -4.60 -1.63
CA TYR A 95 18.76 -5.89 -1.00
C TYR A 95 17.69 -5.74 0.09
N SER A 96 17.86 -4.77 0.99
CA SER A 96 16.88 -4.46 2.04
C SER A 96 15.54 -4.05 1.45
N ASN A 97 15.54 -3.21 0.41
CA ASN A 97 14.31 -2.83 -0.29
C ASN A 97 13.66 -4.01 -1.02
N PHE A 98 14.43 -4.91 -1.63
CA PHE A 98 13.88 -6.12 -2.24
C PHE A 98 13.08 -6.93 -1.22
N PHE A 99 13.66 -7.24 -0.06
CA PHE A 99 12.97 -7.98 1.00
C PHE A 99 11.78 -7.21 1.60
N LYS A 100 11.88 -5.88 1.71
CA LYS A 100 10.78 -4.99 2.11
C LYS A 100 9.55 -5.14 1.20
N TYR A 101 9.75 -5.11 -0.12
CA TYR A 101 8.64 -5.26 -1.07
C TYR A 101 8.20 -6.73 -1.22
N PHE A 102 9.14 -7.68 -1.22
CA PHE A 102 8.86 -9.11 -1.32
C PHE A 102 8.01 -9.63 -0.14
N SER A 103 8.35 -9.25 1.08
CA SER A 103 7.57 -9.64 2.26
C SER A 103 6.15 -9.05 2.23
N ALA A 104 6.01 -7.77 1.87
CA ALA A 104 4.72 -7.11 1.76
C ALA A 104 3.82 -7.81 0.72
N ILE A 105 4.35 -8.12 -0.47
CA ILE A 105 3.57 -8.80 -1.51
C ILE A 105 3.28 -10.27 -1.15
N ALA A 106 4.21 -10.97 -0.50
CA ALA A 106 3.96 -12.33 -0.04
C ALA A 106 2.80 -12.38 0.97
N ILE A 107 2.80 -11.45 1.92
CA ILE A 107 1.77 -11.35 2.97
C ILE A 107 0.44 -10.94 2.37
N TRP A 108 0.43 -9.96 1.46
CA TRP A 108 -0.77 -9.61 0.71
C TRP A 108 -1.39 -10.86 0.07
N ASN A 109 -0.60 -11.62 -0.70
CA ASN A 109 -1.10 -12.80 -1.40
C ASN A 109 -1.53 -13.93 -0.45
N ILE A 110 -0.77 -14.21 0.61
CA ILE A 110 -1.09 -15.26 1.58
C ILE A 110 -2.42 -14.96 2.28
N PHE A 111 -2.61 -13.74 2.79
CA PHE A 111 -3.85 -13.40 3.48
C PHE A 111 -5.02 -13.19 2.52
N SER A 112 -4.78 -12.69 1.31
CA SER A 112 -5.81 -12.66 0.25
C SER A 112 -6.31 -14.07 -0.06
N LEU A 113 -5.37 -15.02 -0.22
CA LEU A 113 -5.70 -16.41 -0.53
C LEU A 113 -6.42 -17.09 0.63
N LEU A 114 -5.95 -16.86 1.86
CA LEU A 114 -6.60 -17.37 3.06
C LEU A 114 -8.04 -16.84 3.16
N TYR A 115 -8.23 -15.56 2.86
CA TYR A 115 -9.55 -14.95 2.84
C TYR A 115 -10.46 -15.59 1.79
N ILE A 116 -9.98 -15.78 0.57
CA ILE A 116 -10.73 -16.44 -0.51
C ILE A 116 -11.14 -17.87 -0.13
N ILE A 117 -10.27 -18.61 0.56
CA ILE A 117 -10.52 -20.01 0.94
C ILE A 117 -11.51 -20.12 2.10
N VAL A 118 -11.43 -19.22 3.08
CA VAL A 118 -12.22 -19.30 4.32
C VAL A 118 -13.53 -18.52 4.22
N GLY A 119 -13.55 -17.43 3.44
CA GLY A 119 -14.66 -16.49 3.38
C GLY A 119 -15.76 -16.85 2.39
N PHE A 120 -15.54 -17.80 1.47
CA PHE A 120 -16.46 -18.09 0.38
C PHE A 120 -16.74 -19.58 0.23
N ASP A 121 -17.97 -19.92 -0.20
CA ASP A 121 -18.43 -21.30 -0.38
C ASP A 121 -17.61 -22.10 -1.40
N SER A 122 -17.00 -21.41 -2.37
CA SER A 122 -16.11 -22.03 -3.33
C SER A 122 -14.94 -21.11 -3.70
N PHE A 123 -13.79 -21.71 -4.00
CA PHE A 123 -12.60 -20.97 -4.42
C PHE A 123 -12.84 -20.10 -5.67
N ILE A 124 -13.63 -20.59 -6.63
CA ILE A 124 -13.95 -19.84 -7.86
C ILE A 124 -14.84 -18.63 -7.55
N ALA A 125 -15.85 -18.80 -6.69
CA ALA A 125 -16.70 -17.69 -6.25
C ALA A 125 -15.86 -16.65 -5.50
N GLY A 126 -15.02 -17.07 -4.56
CA GLY A 126 -14.16 -16.16 -3.80
C GLY A 126 -13.16 -15.41 -4.66
N LEU A 127 -12.53 -16.06 -5.66
CA LEU A 127 -11.69 -15.35 -6.63
C LEU A 127 -12.47 -14.26 -7.37
N LYS A 128 -13.67 -14.59 -7.85
CA LYS A 128 -14.51 -13.64 -8.58
C LYS A 128 -14.90 -12.46 -7.70
N GLU A 129 -15.42 -12.72 -6.51
CA GLU A 129 -15.94 -11.69 -5.61
C GLU A 129 -14.82 -10.82 -5.03
N TYR A 130 -13.70 -11.41 -4.61
CA TYR A 130 -12.54 -10.69 -4.08
C TYR A 130 -11.97 -9.67 -5.09
N PHE A 131 -11.76 -10.08 -6.34
CA PHE A 131 -11.21 -9.18 -7.36
C PHE A 131 -12.27 -8.24 -7.94
N TYR A 132 -13.55 -8.61 -7.90
CA TYR A 132 -14.64 -7.76 -8.36
C TYR A 132 -15.03 -6.68 -7.33
N PHE A 133 -14.75 -6.88 -6.04
CA PHE A 133 -15.16 -5.98 -4.97
C PHE A 133 -14.86 -4.50 -5.23
N PRO A 134 -13.63 -4.08 -5.64
CA PRO A 134 -13.38 -2.67 -5.93
C PRO A 134 -14.25 -2.11 -7.07
N PHE A 135 -14.54 -2.93 -8.08
CA PHE A 135 -15.40 -2.55 -9.21
C PHE A 135 -16.87 -2.48 -8.82
N TYR A 136 -17.32 -3.40 -7.97
CA TYR A 136 -18.65 -3.35 -7.39
C TYR A 136 -18.86 -2.04 -6.62
N VAL A 137 -17.91 -1.67 -5.75
CA VAL A 137 -17.98 -0.41 -5.01
C VAL A 137 -18.06 0.78 -5.96
N PHE A 138 -17.29 0.84 -7.06
CA PHE A 138 -17.42 1.92 -8.04
C PHE A 138 -18.79 1.99 -8.72
N GLN A 139 -19.43 0.85 -8.97
CA GLN A 139 -20.75 0.81 -9.62
C GLN A 139 -21.85 1.34 -8.71
N THR A 140 -21.71 1.19 -7.40
CA THR A 140 -22.71 1.63 -6.41
C THR A 140 -22.45 3.06 -5.89
N LEU A 141 -21.48 3.80 -6.45
CA LEU A 141 -21.21 5.21 -6.12
C LEU A 141 -22.23 6.19 -6.75
N ASN A 142 -23.52 5.85 -6.71
CA ASN A 142 -24.60 6.77 -7.06
C ASN A 142 -25.21 7.38 -5.78
N LYS A 143 -25.92 8.52 -5.89
CA LYS A 143 -26.45 9.25 -4.72
C LYS A 143 -27.39 8.41 -3.86
N GLU A 144 -28.11 7.48 -4.46
CA GLU A 144 -29.14 6.67 -3.82
C GLU A 144 -28.54 5.46 -3.06
N GLU A 145 -27.45 4.88 -3.57
CA GLU A 145 -26.86 3.63 -3.08
C GLU A 145 -25.57 3.83 -2.28
N ILE A 146 -24.98 5.03 -2.27
CA ILE A 146 -23.69 5.28 -1.60
C ILE A 146 -23.75 5.09 -0.08
N PHE A 147 -24.88 5.40 0.55
CA PHE A 147 -25.09 5.19 1.98
C PHE A 147 -25.28 3.70 2.30
N ASP A 148 -25.92 2.95 1.40
CA ASP A 148 -26.04 1.48 1.50
C ASP A 148 -24.70 0.78 1.24
N THR A 149 -23.87 1.37 0.38
CA THR A 149 -22.52 0.88 0.08
C THR A 149 -21.63 0.89 1.32
N ILE A 150 -21.86 1.77 2.29
CA ILE A 150 -21.12 1.76 3.58
C ILE A 150 -21.37 0.45 4.35
N TYR A 151 -22.59 -0.08 4.30
CA TYR A 151 -22.92 -1.34 4.98
C TYR A 151 -22.28 -2.54 4.27
N VAL A 152 -22.25 -2.55 2.93
CA VAL A 152 -21.54 -3.60 2.17
C VAL A 152 -20.02 -3.49 2.35
N PHE A 153 -19.50 -2.27 2.50
CA PHE A 153 -18.10 -2.04 2.83
C PHE A 153 -17.71 -2.58 4.21
N ASN A 154 -18.67 -2.77 5.11
CA ASN A 154 -18.39 -3.07 6.51
C ASN A 154 -17.89 -4.50 6.72
N SER A 155 -18.25 -5.50 5.91
CA SER A 155 -17.68 -6.86 6.06
C SER A 155 -16.41 -7.06 5.23
N GLU A 156 -16.51 -6.90 3.92
CA GLU A 156 -15.43 -7.11 2.96
C GLU A 156 -14.30 -6.08 3.13
N GLY A 157 -14.68 -4.82 3.31
CA GLY A 157 -13.75 -3.70 3.46
C GLY A 157 -12.95 -3.77 4.76
N LEU A 158 -13.53 -4.30 5.85
CA LEU A 158 -12.79 -4.51 7.11
C LEU A 158 -11.69 -5.56 6.95
N ILE A 159 -12.00 -6.70 6.31
CA ILE A 159 -11.01 -7.75 6.08
C ILE A 159 -9.92 -7.26 5.14
N MET A 160 -10.29 -6.58 4.04
CA MET A 160 -9.33 -5.99 3.10
C MET A 160 -8.43 -4.94 3.79
N SER A 161 -9.00 -4.14 4.69
CA SER A 161 -8.24 -3.18 5.52
C SER A 161 -7.27 -3.89 6.48
N ALA A 162 -7.68 -5.00 7.08
CA ALA A 162 -6.80 -5.82 7.92
C ALA A 162 -5.62 -6.39 7.12
N ILE A 163 -5.87 -6.88 5.89
CA ILE A 163 -4.82 -7.33 4.96
C ILE A 163 -3.83 -6.20 4.68
N ILE A 164 -4.31 -4.98 4.39
CA ILE A 164 -3.46 -3.80 4.16
C ILE A 164 -2.55 -3.52 5.36
N ILE A 165 -3.11 -3.51 6.59
CA ILE A 165 -2.35 -3.25 7.82
C ILE A 165 -1.26 -4.30 8.03
N LEU A 166 -1.59 -5.58 7.81
CA LEU A 166 -0.63 -6.68 7.88
C LEU A 166 0.47 -6.53 6.83
N THR A 167 0.11 -6.19 5.59
CA THR A 167 1.06 -5.92 4.51
C THR A 167 2.02 -4.79 4.87
N PHE A 168 1.55 -3.68 5.45
CA PHE A 168 2.42 -2.59 5.91
C PHE A 168 3.30 -3.00 7.08
N SER A 169 2.80 -3.82 8.01
CA SER A 169 3.59 -4.34 9.12
C SER A 169 4.76 -5.18 8.61
N PHE A 170 4.48 -6.10 7.68
CA PHE A 170 5.50 -6.96 7.10
C PHE A 170 6.43 -6.23 6.13
N TYR A 171 5.98 -5.15 5.48
CA TYR A 171 6.85 -4.25 4.73
C TYR A 171 8.02 -3.78 5.59
N HIS A 172 7.75 -3.30 6.82
CA HIS A 172 8.80 -2.87 7.72
C HIS A 172 9.67 -4.02 8.21
N ILE A 173 9.07 -5.16 8.60
CA ILE A 173 9.81 -6.35 9.03
C ILE A 173 10.77 -6.83 7.93
N GLY A 174 10.30 -6.95 6.69
CA GLY A 174 11.12 -7.38 5.57
C GLY A 174 12.29 -6.45 5.29
N LYS A 175 12.13 -5.13 5.50
CA LYS A 175 13.24 -4.18 5.40
C LYS A 175 14.36 -4.51 6.40
N TYR A 176 14.01 -4.75 7.66
CA TYR A 176 14.97 -5.10 8.72
C TYR A 176 15.65 -6.44 8.46
N VAL A 177 14.87 -7.47 8.11
CA VAL A 177 15.39 -8.80 7.76
C VAL A 177 16.35 -8.71 6.57
N GLY A 178 15.96 -8.00 5.51
CA GLY A 178 16.81 -7.80 4.34
C GLY A 178 18.11 -7.07 4.66
N LEU A 179 18.07 -6.05 5.53
CA LEU A 179 19.27 -5.33 5.98
C LEU A 179 20.23 -6.26 6.73
N TYR A 180 19.68 -7.08 7.65
CA TYR A 180 20.47 -8.05 8.41
C TYR A 180 21.15 -9.07 7.49
N ILE A 181 20.40 -9.69 6.57
CA ILE A 181 20.93 -10.67 5.62
C ILE A 181 21.97 -10.04 4.69
N ALA A 182 21.74 -8.84 4.17
CA ALA A 182 22.67 -8.16 3.28
C ALA A 182 24.02 -7.89 3.97
N LYS A 183 23.99 -7.42 5.22
CA LYS A 183 25.22 -7.18 6.01
C LYS A 183 25.99 -8.49 6.27
N ASN A 184 25.29 -9.58 6.57
CA ASN A 184 25.92 -10.89 6.78
C ASN A 184 26.55 -11.43 5.49
N LYS A 185 25.85 -11.36 4.35
CA LYS A 185 26.39 -11.78 3.04
C LYS A 185 27.66 -11.03 2.63
N ILE A 186 27.74 -9.75 2.97
CA ILE A 186 28.96 -8.95 2.77
C ILE A 186 30.06 -9.42 3.72
N LYS A 187 29.75 -9.64 5.00
CA LYS A 187 30.72 -10.07 6.02
C LYS A 187 31.33 -11.44 5.67
N GLU A 188 30.52 -12.42 5.29
CA GLU A 188 30.95 -13.77 4.91
C GLU A 188 31.93 -13.78 3.72
N ARG A 189 31.85 -12.78 2.84
CA ARG A 189 32.67 -12.70 1.63
C ARG A 189 33.96 -11.89 1.82
N ASN A 190 34.36 -11.60 3.06
CA ASN A 190 35.47 -10.70 3.37
C ASN A 190 35.39 -9.32 2.67
N LEU A 191 34.19 -8.91 2.22
CA LEU A 191 33.92 -7.54 1.79
C LEU A 191 33.90 -6.56 2.97
N ASN A 192 33.88 -7.09 4.20
CA ASN A 192 34.36 -6.39 5.38
C ASN A 192 35.89 -6.43 5.37
N LEU A 193 36.51 -5.60 4.53
CA LEU A 193 37.91 -5.23 4.75
C LEU A 193 37.97 -4.47 6.08
N VAL A 194 38.41 -5.20 7.10
CA VAL A 194 38.99 -4.79 8.40
C VAL A 194 38.59 -3.37 8.80
N ILE A 195 37.66 -3.29 9.75
CA ILE A 195 37.51 -2.11 10.59
C ILE A 195 38.73 -2.14 11.53
N SER A 196 39.78 -1.38 11.17
CA SER A 196 40.73 -0.85 12.13
C SER A 196 40.26 0.53 12.55
#